data_AF-A0A536XAU6-F1
#
_entry.id   AF-A0A536XAU6-F1
#
_cell.length_a   1.000
_cell.length_b   1.000
_cell.length_c   1.000
_cell.angle_alpha   90.00
_cell.angle_beta   90.00
_cell.angle_gamma   90.00
#
_symmetry.space_group_name_H-M   'P 1'
#
loop_
_entity.id
_entity.type
_entity.pdbx_description
1 polymer ?
#
loop_
_entity_poly.entity_id
_entity_poly.type
_entity_poly.pdbx_seq_one_letter_code
_entity_poly.pdbx_strand_id
1 'polypeptide(L)'
;MGAHVTLRAPLEEEPRMKIRSQKDFWSGLMFIGSGLFFALWAMAFYQMGTAVRMGPAYFPTMLGFLLTVLGAAVLLQSLAMEPEGDQAVHTPFNIIDLLIVVAIYAVLILLSQNMGSSSDYAILGGTIIVSLLTAVFRPDAKPLVLVTAATIAYGYLMKPLGLVIATAALVFISALGGHEFKWKEVTILFIILILFSVLVFVKGLTLPFPIWPEYFG
;
A
#
# COMPACT_ATOMS: atom_id res chain seq x y z
N MET A 1 12.88 -63.45 -38.80
CA MET A 1 11.72 -63.23 -37.93
C MET A 1 12.27 -62.92 -36.53
N GLY A 2 12.67 -61.66 -36.30
CA GLY A 2 13.49 -61.27 -35.16
C GLY A 2 12.68 -61.12 -33.88
N ALA A 3 13.14 -61.78 -32.81
CA ALA A 3 12.75 -61.51 -31.44
C ALA A 3 13.21 -60.09 -31.04
N HIS A 4 12.42 -59.40 -30.21
CA HIS A 4 12.86 -58.60 -29.06
C HIS A 4 11.61 -58.02 -28.39
N VAL A 5 10.97 -58.83 -27.54
CA VAL A 5 10.02 -58.35 -26.54
C VAL A 5 10.85 -57.75 -25.41
N THR A 6 10.99 -56.43 -25.38
CA THR A 6 11.61 -55.72 -24.26
C THR A 6 10.54 -55.48 -23.21
N LEU A 7 10.49 -56.35 -22.20
CA LEU A 7 9.79 -56.11 -20.95
C LEU A 7 10.42 -54.87 -20.29
N ARG A 8 9.77 -53.72 -20.42
CA ARG A 8 10.13 -52.52 -19.68
C ARG A 8 9.73 -52.75 -18.22
N ALA A 9 10.72 -52.81 -17.33
CA ALA A 9 10.50 -52.82 -15.90
C ALA A 9 9.61 -51.62 -15.48
N PRO A 10 8.73 -51.77 -14.46
CA PRO A 10 8.05 -50.62 -13.89
C PRO A 10 9.11 -49.74 -13.25
N LEU A 11 9.17 -48.48 -13.68
CA LEU A 11 10.06 -47.48 -13.10
C LEU A 11 9.65 -47.31 -11.64
N GLU A 12 10.50 -47.75 -10.72
CA GLU A 12 10.35 -47.41 -9.30
C GLU A 12 10.33 -45.89 -9.18
N GLU A 13 9.18 -45.34 -8.79
CA GLU A 13 9.07 -43.92 -8.48
C GLU A 13 9.87 -43.67 -7.20
N GLU A 14 11.10 -43.18 -7.37
CA GLU A 14 11.91 -42.57 -6.32
C GLU A 14 11.03 -41.66 -5.45
N PRO A 15 10.97 -41.84 -4.12
CA PRO A 15 10.25 -40.92 -3.25
C PRO A 15 11.00 -39.59 -3.24
N ARG A 16 10.63 -38.70 -4.16
CA ARG A 16 11.15 -37.33 -4.20
C ARG A 16 10.67 -36.60 -2.95
N MET A 17 11.57 -36.48 -1.99
CA MET A 17 11.46 -35.48 -0.93
C MET A 17 11.41 -34.10 -1.61
N LYS A 18 10.19 -33.59 -1.78
CA LYS A 18 9.87 -32.34 -2.47
C LYS A 18 10.06 -31.20 -1.49
N ILE A 19 10.97 -30.28 -1.81
CA ILE A 19 11.37 -29.19 -0.90
C ILE A 19 10.14 -28.30 -0.63
N ARG A 20 9.84 -28.18 0.67
CA ARG A 20 8.85 -27.30 1.33
C ARG A 20 9.01 -25.86 0.85
N SER A 21 7.88 -25.17 0.68
CA SER A 21 7.77 -23.82 0.10
C SER A 21 8.87 -22.86 0.55
N GLN A 22 9.91 -22.71 -0.27
CA GLN A 22 11.03 -21.82 -0.01
C GLN A 22 10.58 -20.35 -0.07
N LYS A 23 9.65 -20.02 -0.98
CA LYS A 23 9.13 -18.67 -1.17
C LYS A 23 8.33 -18.18 0.03
N ASP A 24 7.45 -19.03 0.59
CA ASP A 24 6.64 -18.65 1.74
C ASP A 24 7.49 -18.52 3.00
N PHE A 25 8.48 -19.40 3.16
CA PHE A 25 9.47 -19.29 4.22
C PHE A 25 10.22 -17.95 4.18
N TRP A 26 10.75 -17.57 3.01
CA TRP A 26 11.45 -16.29 2.85
C TRP A 26 10.50 -15.09 3.01
N SER A 27 9.25 -15.17 2.54
CA SER A 27 8.26 -14.11 2.73
C SER A 27 7.90 -13.91 4.21
N GLY A 28 7.71 -14.99 4.97
CA GLY A 28 7.46 -14.96 6.41
C GLY A 28 8.63 -14.36 7.18
N LEU A 29 9.86 -14.76 6.84
CA LEU A 29 11.08 -14.21 7.44
C LEU A 29 11.23 -12.70 7.15
N MET A 30 10.95 -12.28 5.92
CA MET A 30 10.98 -10.86 5.52
C MET A 30 9.92 -10.03 6.26
N PHE A 31 8.71 -10.56 6.46
CA PHE A 31 7.65 -9.88 7.22
C PHE A 31 7.98 -9.75 8.70
N ILE A 32 8.57 -10.78 9.32
CA ILE A 32 9.06 -10.71 10.70
C ILE A 32 10.17 -9.67 10.82
N GLY A 33 11.17 -9.72 9.94
CA GLY A 33 12.32 -8.81 9.99
C GLY A 33 11.90 -7.35 9.79
N SER A 34 11.11 -7.07 8.77
CA SER A 34 10.60 -5.71 8.50
C SER A 34 9.64 -5.22 9.60
N GLY A 35 8.73 -6.07 10.07
CA GLY A 35 7.79 -5.73 11.14
C GLY A 35 8.50 -5.36 12.45
N LEU A 36 9.49 -6.16 12.86
CA LEU A 36 10.33 -5.87 14.03
C LEU A 36 11.15 -4.61 13.82
N PHE A 37 11.77 -4.44 12.65
CA PHE A 37 12.54 -3.24 12.33
C PHE A 37 11.69 -1.97 12.49
N PHE A 38 10.53 -1.91 11.85
CA PHE A 38 9.65 -0.74 11.94
C PHE A 38 9.11 -0.54 13.35
N ALA A 39 8.76 -1.61 14.07
CA ALA A 39 8.26 -1.49 15.44
C ALA A 39 9.32 -0.92 16.39
N LEU A 40 10.54 -1.47 16.35
CA LEU A 40 11.64 -1.05 17.21
C LEU A 40 12.18 0.33 16.82
N TRP A 41 12.30 0.60 15.51
CA TRP A 41 12.73 1.90 15.01
C TRP A 41 11.73 3.00 15.38
N ALA A 42 10.43 2.74 15.24
CA ALA A 42 9.40 3.69 15.65
C ALA A 42 9.46 3.96 17.16
N MET A 43 9.66 2.94 17.99
CA MET A 43 9.82 3.11 19.43
C MET A 43 11.12 3.84 19.81
N ALA A 44 12.19 3.68 19.03
CA ALA A 44 13.49 4.29 19.30
C ALA A 44 13.57 5.77 18.89
N PHE A 45 12.92 6.14 17.78
CA PHE A 45 13.04 7.48 17.18
C PHE A 45 11.80 8.36 17.33
N TYR A 46 10.65 7.82 17.73
CA TYR A 46 9.40 8.58 17.86
C TYR A 46 8.78 8.38 19.24
N GLN A 47 8.08 9.40 19.73
CA GLN A 47 7.39 9.31 21.01
C GLN A 47 6.14 8.44 20.91
N MET A 48 6.06 7.45 21.80
CA MET A 48 4.87 6.63 21.97
C MET A 48 3.84 7.41 22.79
N GLY A 49 2.71 7.73 22.16
CA GLY A 49 1.56 8.34 22.84
C GLY A 49 0.63 7.28 23.46
N THR A 50 -0.50 7.73 24.00
CA THR A 50 -1.53 6.83 24.58
C THR A 50 -2.52 6.38 23.50
N ALA A 51 -3.31 5.34 23.75
CA ALA A 51 -4.31 4.85 22.78
C ALA A 51 -5.36 5.92 22.40
N VAL A 52 -5.61 6.89 23.28
CA VAL A 52 -6.56 7.99 23.06
C VAL A 52 -5.88 9.25 22.49
N ARG A 53 -4.57 9.41 22.70
CA ARG A 53 -3.75 10.48 22.11
C ARG A 53 -2.52 9.85 21.46
N MET A 54 -2.76 9.24 20.31
CA MET A 54 -1.76 8.43 19.60
C MET A 54 -0.59 9.31 19.16
N GLY A 55 0.60 9.03 19.70
CA GLY A 55 1.84 9.66 19.27
C GLY A 55 2.31 9.10 17.93
N PRO A 56 3.25 9.77 17.23
CA PRO A 56 3.69 9.35 15.90
C PRO A 56 4.23 7.91 15.82
N ALA A 57 4.75 7.36 16.93
CA ALA A 57 5.23 5.98 17.00
C ALA A 57 4.09 4.94 17.04
N TYR A 58 2.89 5.31 17.47
CA TYR A 58 1.82 4.36 17.80
C TYR A 58 1.38 3.53 16.60
N PHE A 59 1.11 4.19 15.46
CA PHE A 59 0.64 3.53 14.25
C PHE A 59 1.71 2.62 13.61
N PRO A 60 2.96 3.07 13.36
CA PRO A 60 4.02 2.21 12.85
C PRO A 60 4.33 1.02 13.77
N THR A 61 4.31 1.22 15.10
CA THR A 61 4.56 0.13 16.05
C THR A 61 3.46 -0.92 16.04
N MET A 62 2.19 -0.51 16.01
CA MET A 62 1.05 -1.43 15.92
C MET A 62 1.12 -2.24 14.62
N LEU A 63 1.33 -1.58 13.48
CA LEU A 63 1.47 -2.25 12.19
C LEU A 63 2.68 -3.19 12.16
N GLY A 64 3.82 -2.77 12.71
CA GLY A 64 5.02 -3.60 12.78
C GLY A 64 4.80 -4.87 13.61
N PHE A 65 4.07 -4.76 14.72
CA PHE A 65 3.72 -5.91 15.55
C PHE A 65 2.74 -6.85 14.83
N LEU A 66 1.69 -6.31 14.21
CA LEU A 66 0.74 -7.10 13.41
C LEU A 66 1.43 -7.82 12.25
N LEU A 67 2.33 -7.12 11.54
CA LEU A 67 3.11 -7.69 10.45
C LEU A 67 4.04 -8.80 10.94
N THR A 68 4.64 -8.63 12.12
CA THR A 68 5.47 -9.65 12.75
C THR A 68 4.65 -10.90 13.09
N VAL A 69 3.44 -10.73 13.66
CA VAL A 69 2.53 -11.83 13.98
C VAL A 69 2.08 -12.56 12.70
N LEU A 70 1.69 -11.81 11.67
CA LEU A 70 1.30 -12.38 10.39
C LEU A 70 2.48 -13.13 9.73
N GLY A 71 3.68 -12.55 9.73
CA GLY A 71 4.89 -13.17 9.21
C GLY A 71 5.26 -14.45 9.96
N ALA A 72 5.09 -14.47 11.28
CA ALA A 72 5.25 -15.66 12.10
C ALA A 72 4.21 -16.74 11.73
N ALA A 73 2.94 -16.36 11.53
CA ALA A 73 1.91 -17.29 11.08
C ALA A 73 2.21 -17.88 9.69
N VAL A 74 2.71 -17.07 8.74
CA VAL A 74 3.11 -17.53 7.39
C VAL A 74 4.33 -18.44 7.46
N LEU A 75 5.34 -18.08 8.27
CA LEU A 75 6.54 -18.89 8.45
C LEU A 75 6.20 -20.24 9.08
N LEU A 76 5.31 -20.28 10.08
CA LEU A 76 4.81 -21.53 10.66
C LEU A 76 3.98 -22.35 9.65
N GLN A 77 3.12 -21.71 8.86
CA GLN A 77 2.35 -22.38 7.80
C GLN A 77 3.24 -22.95 6.70
N SER A 78 4.30 -22.24 6.29
CA SER A 78 5.27 -22.75 5.31
C SER A 78 6.01 -24.01 5.79
N LEU A 79 6.03 -24.22 7.11
CA LEU A 79 6.60 -25.41 7.73
C LEU A 79 5.56 -26.53 7.93
N ALA A 80 4.25 -26.24 7.83
CA ALA A 80 3.17 -27.16 8.19
C ALA A 80 2.27 -27.61 7.01
N MET A 81 2.10 -26.81 5.94
CA MET A 81 1.19 -27.11 4.82
C MET A 81 1.91 -27.15 3.46
N GLU A 82 1.41 -27.99 2.55
CA GLU A 82 1.89 -28.08 1.16
C GLU A 82 1.57 -26.80 0.37
N PRO A 83 2.41 -26.43 -0.61
CA PRO A 83 2.30 -25.15 -1.29
C PRO A 83 1.07 -25.16 -2.23
N GLU A 84 0.13 -24.25 -1.99
CA GLU A 84 -0.91 -23.95 -2.97
C GLU A 84 -0.30 -23.05 -4.05
N GLY A 85 0.10 -23.69 -5.16
CA GLY A 85 0.34 -23.09 -6.48
C GLY A 85 1.14 -21.78 -6.50
N ASP A 86 2.45 -21.88 -6.73
CA ASP A 86 3.30 -20.75 -7.12
C ASP A 86 2.87 -20.24 -8.51
N GLN A 87 1.80 -19.44 -8.53
CA GLN A 87 1.60 -18.50 -9.62
C GLN A 87 2.68 -17.45 -9.44
N ALA A 88 3.67 -17.49 -10.32
CA ALA A 88 4.59 -16.39 -10.50
C ALA A 88 3.75 -15.12 -10.64
N VAL A 89 3.74 -14.31 -9.58
CA VAL A 89 3.08 -13.02 -9.58
C VAL A 89 3.79 -12.21 -10.66
N HIS A 90 3.19 -12.15 -11.84
CA HIS A 90 3.59 -11.20 -12.86
C HIS A 90 3.24 -9.82 -12.30
N THR A 91 4.15 -9.26 -11.51
CA THR A 91 4.00 -7.89 -11.04
C THR A 91 4.05 -6.99 -12.26
N PRO A 92 3.04 -6.13 -12.49
CA PRO A 92 3.03 -5.19 -13.61
C PRO A 92 4.10 -4.10 -13.49
N PHE A 93 4.95 -4.17 -12.47
CA PHE A 93 6.01 -3.22 -12.13
C PHE A 93 7.35 -3.93 -12.06
N ASN A 94 8.37 -3.37 -12.73
CA ASN A 94 9.75 -3.84 -12.60
C ASN A 94 10.41 -3.16 -11.38
N ILE A 95 11.30 -3.86 -10.69
CA ILE A 95 12.09 -3.29 -9.57
C ILE A 95 12.85 -2.03 -10.01
N ILE A 96 13.29 -1.98 -11.26
CA ILE A 96 13.97 -0.82 -11.84
C ILE A 96 13.05 0.40 -11.86
N ASP A 97 11.77 0.23 -12.17
CA ASP A 97 10.78 1.31 -12.19
C ASP A 97 10.57 1.87 -10.78
N LEU A 98 10.51 0.99 -9.76
CA LEU A 98 10.41 1.39 -8.35
C LEU A 98 11.64 2.20 -7.90
N LEU A 99 12.84 1.74 -8.25
CA LEU A 99 14.08 2.45 -7.90
C LEU A 99 14.18 3.82 -8.58
N ILE A 100 13.75 3.93 -9.84
CA ILE A 100 13.71 5.20 -10.58
C ILE A 100 12.74 6.18 -9.89
N VAL A 101 11.53 5.74 -9.53
CA VAL A 101 10.54 6.59 -8.86
C VAL A 101 11.05 7.09 -7.51
N VAL A 102 11.64 6.19 -6.70
CA VAL A 102 12.22 6.54 -5.39
C VAL A 102 13.39 7.52 -5.56
N ALA A 103 14.27 7.29 -6.54
CA ALA A 103 15.40 8.18 -6.82
C ALA A 103 14.94 9.57 -7.27
N ILE A 104 13.98 9.66 -8.20
CA ILE A 104 13.41 10.93 -8.66
C ILE A 104 12.75 11.67 -7.49
N TYR A 105 11.97 10.99 -6.66
CA TYR A 105 11.33 11.60 -5.49
C TYR A 105 12.35 12.13 -4.48
N ALA A 106 13.40 11.35 -4.18
CA ALA A 106 14.48 11.78 -3.30
C ALA A 106 15.24 12.99 -3.87
N VAL A 107 15.55 12.99 -5.17
CA VAL A 107 16.21 14.11 -5.85
C VAL A 107 15.33 15.36 -5.81
N LEU A 108 14.02 15.23 -6.03
CA LEU A 108 13.08 16.35 -5.96
C LEU A 108 13.01 16.96 -4.55
N ILE A 109 13.05 16.13 -3.50
CA ILE A 109 13.12 16.61 -2.12
C ILE A 109 14.44 17.35 -1.87
N LEU A 110 15.57 16.82 -2.34
CA LEU A 110 16.88 17.45 -2.16
C LEU A 110 16.97 18.78 -2.93
N LEU A 111 16.43 18.84 -4.15
CA LEU A 111 16.34 20.09 -4.92
C LEU A 111 15.41 21.10 -4.25
N SER A 112 14.31 20.64 -3.65
CA SER A 112 13.37 21.48 -2.89
C SER A 112 14.03 22.14 -1.67
N GLN A 113 14.93 21.44 -0.97
CA GLN A 113 15.60 21.99 0.23
C GLN A 113 16.50 23.20 -0.09
N ASN A 114 16.95 23.33 -1.35
CA ASN A 114 17.81 24.43 -1.78
C ASN A 114 17.03 25.69 -2.22
N MET A 115 15.73 25.60 -2.47
CA MET A 115 14.89 26.77 -2.80
C MET A 115 14.15 27.24 -1.54
N GLY A 116 14.69 28.27 -0.88
CA GLY A 116 14.12 28.89 0.33
C GLY A 116 12.82 29.68 0.13
N SER A 117 11.93 29.24 -0.76
CA SER A 117 10.60 29.82 -0.97
C SER A 117 9.52 28.84 -0.50
N SER A 118 8.53 29.36 0.24
CA SER A 118 7.40 28.68 0.88
C SER A 118 7.21 27.21 0.49
N SER A 119 7.67 26.34 1.40
CA SER A 119 7.92 24.89 1.32
C SER A 119 6.80 23.98 0.75
N ASP A 120 5.63 24.52 0.43
CA ASP A 120 4.46 23.71 0.06
C ASP A 120 4.37 23.47 -1.46
N TYR A 121 4.87 24.39 -2.28
CA TYR A 121 4.72 24.29 -3.75
C TYR A 121 5.72 23.33 -4.41
N ALA A 122 6.90 23.14 -3.81
CA ALA A 122 7.94 22.27 -4.36
C ALA A 122 7.63 20.78 -4.14
N ILE A 123 6.99 20.42 -3.02
CA ILE A 123 6.52 19.05 -2.75
C ILE A 123 5.32 18.72 -3.66
N LEU A 124 4.39 19.68 -3.84
CA LEU A 124 3.28 19.54 -4.77
C LEU A 124 3.78 19.42 -6.22
N GLY A 125 4.73 20.26 -6.64
CA GLY A 125 5.35 20.18 -7.95
C GLY A 125 6.04 18.84 -8.18
N GLY A 126 6.83 18.37 -7.21
CA GLY A 126 7.53 17.09 -7.31
C GLY A 126 6.60 15.88 -7.39
N THR A 127 5.51 15.87 -6.63
CA THR A 127 4.52 14.79 -6.64
C THR A 127 3.64 14.81 -7.90
N ILE A 128 3.29 15.99 -8.41
CA ILE A 128 2.60 16.17 -9.70
C ILE A 128 3.50 15.71 -10.85
N ILE A 129 4.79 16.07 -10.84
CA ILE A 129 5.77 15.66 -11.86
C ILE A 129 5.96 14.14 -11.82
N VAL A 130 6.09 13.53 -10.64
CA VAL A 130 6.20 12.07 -10.52
C VAL A 130 4.92 11.37 -11.00
N SER A 131 3.75 11.90 -10.66
CA SER A 131 2.46 11.36 -11.14
C SER A 131 2.31 11.50 -12.66
N LEU A 132 2.76 12.63 -13.24
CA LEU A 132 2.78 12.87 -14.69
C LEU A 132 3.80 11.97 -15.40
N LEU A 133 5.01 11.82 -14.87
CA LEU A 133 6.04 10.95 -15.44
C LEU A 133 5.56 9.49 -15.43
N THR A 134 4.92 9.05 -14.34
CA THR A 134 4.33 7.70 -14.26
C THR A 134 3.21 7.50 -15.30
N ALA A 135 2.41 8.54 -15.55
CA ALA A 135 1.35 8.51 -16.57
C ALA A 135 1.88 8.49 -18.01
N VAL A 136 2.98 9.22 -18.28
CA VAL A 136 3.59 9.32 -19.62
C VAL A 136 4.37 8.06 -19.98
N PHE A 137 4.99 7.38 -19.01
CA PHE A 137 5.77 6.17 -19.25
C PHE A 137 4.93 4.89 -19.38
N ARG A 138 3.73 4.80 -18.78
CA ARG A 138 2.82 3.64 -18.97
C ARG A 138 1.32 4.04 -18.94
N PRO A 139 0.61 4.07 -20.08
CA PRO A 139 -0.82 4.38 -20.14
C PRO A 139 -1.73 3.32 -19.49
N ASP A 140 -1.21 2.14 -19.13
CA ASP A 140 -1.95 1.12 -18.37
C ASP A 140 -1.97 1.40 -16.85
N ALA A 141 -1.11 2.31 -16.36
CA ALA A 141 -1.02 2.69 -14.95
C ALA A 141 -1.93 3.88 -14.56
N LYS A 142 -2.89 4.24 -15.42
CA LYS A 142 -3.92 5.29 -15.17
C LYS A 142 -4.58 5.21 -13.78
N PRO A 143 -4.96 4.04 -13.24
CA PRO A 143 -5.58 3.97 -11.91
C PRO A 143 -4.62 4.42 -10.80
N LEU A 144 -3.33 4.07 -10.91
CA LEU A 144 -2.32 4.40 -9.91
C LEU A 144 -2.05 5.91 -9.85
N VAL A 145 -2.02 6.55 -11.01
CA VAL A 145 -1.85 8.00 -11.14
C VAL A 145 -3.07 8.74 -10.59
N LEU A 146 -4.28 8.28 -10.93
CA LEU A 146 -5.52 8.89 -10.45
C LEU A 146 -5.66 8.78 -8.93
N VAL A 147 -5.31 7.63 -8.34
CA VAL A 147 -5.30 7.45 -6.88
C VAL A 147 -4.30 8.41 -6.22
N THR A 148 -3.09 8.54 -6.78
CA THR A 148 -2.04 9.42 -6.23
C THR A 148 -2.42 10.91 -6.36
N ALA A 149 -2.99 11.31 -7.49
CA ALA A 149 -3.50 12.67 -7.68
C ALA A 149 -4.66 12.97 -6.71
N ALA A 150 -5.55 12.00 -6.50
CA ALA A 150 -6.69 12.12 -5.61
C ALA A 150 -6.28 12.25 -4.14
N THR A 151 -5.25 11.52 -3.67
CA THR A 151 -4.74 11.64 -2.28
C THR A 151 -4.09 13.00 -2.01
N ILE A 152 -3.39 13.56 -2.99
CA ILE A 152 -2.80 14.90 -2.87
C ILE A 152 -3.91 15.97 -2.86
N ALA A 153 -4.88 15.86 -3.78
CA ALA A 153 -6.04 16.74 -3.80
C ALA A 153 -6.78 16.69 -2.45
N TYR A 154 -6.98 15.50 -1.88
CA TYR A 154 -7.57 15.35 -0.55
C TYR A 154 -6.81 16.11 0.54
N GLY A 155 -5.47 16.00 0.58
CA GLY A 155 -4.64 16.69 1.57
C GLY A 155 -4.76 18.22 1.49
N TYR A 156 -4.89 18.77 0.28
CA TYR A 156 -5.05 20.20 0.08
C TYR A 156 -6.49 20.68 0.33
N LEU A 157 -7.50 19.92 -0.09
CA LEU A 157 -8.91 20.25 0.07
C LEU A 157 -9.39 20.09 1.52
N MET A 158 -8.72 19.27 2.32
CA MET A 158 -9.07 19.01 3.73
C MET A 158 -9.13 20.28 4.58
N LYS A 159 -8.17 21.21 4.41
CA LYS A 159 -8.15 22.46 5.18
C LYS A 159 -9.35 23.39 4.83
N PRO A 160 -9.57 23.79 3.57
CA PRO A 160 -10.63 24.77 3.23
C PRO A 160 -12.03 24.16 3.07
N LEU A 161 -12.18 22.93 2.58
CA LEU A 161 -13.49 22.35 2.20
C LEU A 161 -14.04 21.33 3.21
N GLY A 162 -13.22 20.96 4.20
CA GLY A 162 -13.57 19.98 5.21
C GLY A 162 -13.60 18.53 4.71
N LEU A 163 -13.77 17.62 5.66
CA LEU A 163 -13.66 16.17 5.46
C LEU A 163 -14.61 15.64 4.38
N VAL A 164 -15.86 16.15 4.36
CA VAL A 164 -16.90 15.57 3.50
C VAL A 164 -16.58 15.78 2.00
N ILE A 165 -16.24 17.02 1.63
CA ILE A 165 -15.99 17.39 0.23
C ILE A 165 -14.63 16.84 -0.23
N ALA A 166 -13.63 16.86 0.64
CA ALA A 166 -12.33 16.28 0.34
C ALA A 166 -12.46 14.77 0.04
N THR A 167 -13.18 14.02 0.88
CA THR A 167 -13.41 12.58 0.64
C THR A 167 -14.21 12.32 -0.64
N ALA A 168 -15.16 13.20 -0.99
CA ALA A 168 -15.89 13.08 -2.24
C ALA A 168 -14.95 13.19 -3.44
N ALA A 169 -14.11 14.23 -3.48
CA ALA A 169 -13.13 14.41 -4.53
C ALA A 169 -12.19 13.20 -4.64
N LEU A 170 -11.69 12.70 -3.50
CA LEU A 170 -10.83 11.52 -3.46
C LEU A 170 -11.50 10.29 -4.10
N VAL A 171 -12.74 9.98 -3.70
CA VAL A 171 -13.46 8.79 -4.16
C VAL A 171 -13.84 8.88 -5.63
N PHE A 172 -14.37 10.01 -6.08
CA PHE A 172 -14.79 10.18 -7.47
C PHE A 172 -13.60 10.26 -8.44
N ILE A 173 -12.52 10.97 -8.09
CA ILE A 173 -11.31 11.04 -8.93
C ILE A 173 -10.65 9.66 -9.04
N SER A 174 -10.58 8.91 -7.93
CA SER A 174 -10.06 7.54 -7.92
C SER A 174 -10.91 6.59 -8.75
N ALA A 175 -12.24 6.70 -8.64
CA ALA A 175 -13.16 5.84 -9.38
C ALA A 175 -12.98 5.95 -10.90
N LEU A 176 -12.60 7.13 -11.43
CA LEU A 176 -12.35 7.34 -12.87
C LEU A 176 -11.22 6.44 -13.43
N GLY A 177 -10.40 5.83 -12.57
CA GLY A 177 -9.35 4.90 -12.96
C GLY A 177 -9.81 3.45 -13.10
N GLY A 178 -11.00 3.10 -12.60
CA GLY A 178 -11.53 1.73 -12.66
C GLY A 178 -12.06 1.38 -14.04
N HIS A 179 -11.61 0.26 -14.61
CA HIS A 179 -12.10 -0.24 -15.91
C HIS A 179 -13.55 -0.77 -15.85
N GLU A 180 -14.15 -0.91 -14.66
CA GLU A 180 -15.55 -1.30 -14.45
C GLU A 180 -16.30 -0.24 -13.63
N PHE A 181 -16.57 0.92 -14.24
CA PHE A 181 -17.20 2.04 -13.54
C PHE A 181 -18.72 1.82 -13.39
N LYS A 182 -19.17 1.50 -12.17
CA LYS A 182 -20.60 1.51 -11.80
C LYS A 182 -20.92 2.67 -10.88
N TRP A 183 -21.45 3.75 -11.44
CA TRP A 183 -21.81 4.99 -10.74
C TRP A 183 -22.61 4.77 -9.45
N LYS A 184 -23.53 3.80 -9.44
CA LYS A 184 -24.35 3.47 -8.26
C LYS A 184 -23.52 2.91 -7.10
N GLU A 185 -22.55 2.05 -7.38
CA GLU A 185 -21.70 1.42 -6.34
C GLU A 185 -20.74 2.47 -5.74
N VAL A 186 -20.15 3.33 -6.58
CA VAL A 186 -19.26 4.41 -6.13
C VAL A 186 -19.98 5.39 -5.21
N THR A 187 -21.21 5.80 -5.57
CA THR A 187 -22.00 6.71 -4.73
C THR A 187 -22.42 6.07 -3.41
N ILE A 188 -22.82 4.79 -3.40
CA ILE A 188 -23.17 4.07 -2.17
C ILE A 188 -21.95 3.94 -1.25
N LEU A 189 -20.81 3.53 -1.80
CA LEU A 189 -19.55 3.43 -1.06
C LEU A 189 -19.15 4.78 -0.47
N PHE A 190 -19.24 5.85 -1.26
CA PHE A 190 -18.98 7.21 -0.79
C PHE A 190 -19.85 7.59 0.42
N ILE A 191 -21.17 7.35 0.34
CA ILE A 191 -22.10 7.69 1.44
C ILE A 191 -21.79 6.86 2.68
N ILE A 192 -21.52 5.57 2.55
CA ILE A 192 -21.18 4.72 3.71
C ILE A 192 -19.85 5.17 4.33
N LEU A 193 -18.85 5.42 3.49
CA LEU A 193 -17.52 5.86 3.92
C LEU A 193 -17.60 7.19 4.68
N ILE A 194 -18.39 8.14 4.20
CA ILE A 194 -18.51 9.44 4.84
C ILE A 194 -19.25 9.36 6.18
N LEU A 195 -20.32 8.56 6.24
CA LEU A 195 -21.05 8.31 7.48
C LEU A 195 -20.15 7.67 8.52
N PHE A 196 -19.40 6.64 8.13
CA PHE A 196 -18.45 5.95 9.01
C PHE A 196 -17.33 6.89 9.46
N SER A 197 -16.74 7.64 8.53
CA SER A 197 -15.67 8.59 8.80
C SER A 197 -16.13 9.67 9.79
N VAL A 198 -17.28 10.31 9.55
CA VAL A 198 -17.86 11.29 10.49
C VAL A 198 -18.13 10.67 11.86
N LEU A 199 -18.65 9.43 11.91
CA LEU A 199 -18.91 8.75 13.17
C LEU A 199 -17.60 8.51 13.96
N VAL A 200 -16.57 7.95 13.32
CA VAL A 200 -15.29 7.65 13.98
C VAL A 200 -14.56 8.93 14.37
N PHE A 201 -14.46 9.92 13.49
CA PHE A 201 -13.64 11.11 13.75
C PHE A 201 -14.31 12.14 14.65
N VAL A 202 -15.61 12.40 14.45
CA VAL A 202 -16.34 13.40 15.25
C VAL A 202 -16.80 12.80 16.58
N LYS A 203 -17.50 11.66 16.53
CA LYS A 203 -18.06 11.05 17.76
C LYS A 203 -17.09 10.10 18.45
N GLY A 204 -16.28 9.34 17.70
CA GLY A 204 -15.37 8.35 18.27
C GLY A 204 -14.10 8.98 18.86
N LEU A 205 -13.43 9.84 18.10
CA LEU A 205 -12.13 10.41 18.46
C LEU A 205 -12.22 11.85 19.00
N THR A 206 -13.38 12.52 18.90
CA THR A 206 -13.60 13.91 19.34
C THR A 206 -12.49 14.87 18.87
N LEU A 207 -12.04 14.68 17.62
CA LEU A 207 -11.00 15.53 17.05
C LEU A 207 -11.64 16.80 16.46
N PRO A 208 -11.02 17.99 16.64
CA PRO A 208 -11.52 19.25 16.10
C PRO A 208 -11.22 19.33 14.59
N PHE A 209 -11.84 18.45 13.79
CA PHE A 209 -11.70 18.46 12.34
C PHE A 209 -12.79 19.29 11.67
N PRO A 210 -12.45 20.12 10.67
CA PRO A 210 -13.43 20.83 9.86
C PRO A 210 -14.23 19.81 9.04
N ILE A 211 -15.50 19.64 9.41
CA ILE A 211 -16.46 18.78 8.71
C ILE A 211 -17.10 19.50 7.52
N TRP A 212 -17.27 20.81 7.63
CA TRP A 212 -17.87 21.69 6.63
C TRP A 212 -16.84 22.71 6.12
N PRO A 213 -17.04 23.28 4.92
CA PRO A 213 -16.17 24.31 4.38
C PRO A 213 -16.09 25.51 5.31
N GLU A 214 -14.90 26.11 5.44
CA GLU A 214 -14.67 27.30 6.26
C GLU A 214 -15.53 28.52 5.84
N TYR A 215 -16.12 28.48 4.64
CA TYR A 215 -17.04 29.52 4.16
C TYR A 215 -18.43 29.50 4.84
N PHE A 216 -18.79 28.41 5.54
CA PHE A 216 -20.09 28.26 6.21
C PHE A 216 -20.00 28.24 7.75
N GLY A 217 -18.83 28.52 8.34
CA GLY A 217 -18.60 28.45 9.79
C GLY A 217 -17.66 29.54 10.31
#